data_AF-A0A319E7K6-F1
#
_entry.id   AF-A0A319E7K6-F1
#
_cell.length_a   1.000
_cell.length_b   1.000
_cell.length_c   1.000
_cell.angle_alpha   90.00
_cell.angle_beta   90.00
_cell.angle_gamma   90.00
#
_symmetry.space_group_name_H-M   'P 1'
#
loop_
_entity.id
_entity.type
_entity.pdbx_description
1 polymer ?
#
loop_
_entity_poly.entity_id
_entity_poly.type
_entity_poly.pdbx_seq_one_letter_code
_entity_poly.pdbx_strand_id
1 'polypeptide(L)'
;MSSTAATFPTFHETFKSPDVKASAALLRSTPSLPSKSLPYWLVNVPPSQWTAECPGFLRGTSQKNIEILSTPDEQYRRQGWELVKDIVRTNQIDRFQRLPSDLRRYLEYREYIIAEYGSIMRFVVKERLRWGEGTAEDLKPKGRPFEYAGSSLAPIICFAAAMT
;
A
#
# COMPACT_ATOMS: atom_id res chain seq x y z
N MET A 1 4.91 6.67 73.10
CA MET A 1 5.28 5.44 72.35
C MET A 1 5.96 5.87 71.06
N SER A 2 7.05 5.18 70.72
CA SER A 2 7.94 5.28 69.54
C SER A 2 7.26 5.74 68.24
N SER A 3 7.91 6.43 67.29
CA SER A 3 9.13 6.01 66.60
C SER A 3 9.77 7.14 65.76
N THR A 4 11.03 6.90 65.40
CA THR A 4 12.05 7.78 64.80
C THR A 4 12.07 7.80 63.26
N ALA A 5 12.72 8.85 62.71
CA ALA A 5 13.49 8.94 61.44
C ALA A 5 12.70 8.99 60.10
N ALA A 6 13.15 9.60 59.00
CA ALA A 6 14.50 10.00 58.59
C ALA A 6 14.49 11.17 57.59
N THR A 7 15.55 11.97 57.64
CA THR A 7 15.98 12.95 56.62
C THR A 7 16.51 12.22 55.38
N PHE A 8 16.04 12.59 54.19
CA PHE A 8 16.71 12.25 52.92
C PHE A 8 17.24 13.53 52.25
N PRO A 9 18.52 13.57 51.84
CA PRO A 9 19.13 14.75 51.26
C PRO A 9 18.78 14.92 49.77
N THR A 10 18.42 16.14 49.39
CA THR A 10 18.35 16.60 48.00
C THR A 10 19.77 16.61 47.41
N PHE A 11 20.09 15.64 46.56
CA PHE A 11 21.31 15.63 45.77
C PHE A 11 21.24 16.73 44.71
N HIS A 12 22.10 17.74 44.85
CA HIS A 12 22.40 18.69 43.79
C HIS A 12 23.69 18.19 43.12
N GLU A 13 23.59 17.63 41.91
CA GLU A 13 24.78 17.28 41.13
C GLU A 13 24.67 17.82 39.70
N THR A 14 25.75 18.51 39.36
CA THR A 14 25.93 19.44 38.26
C THR A 14 25.90 18.72 36.91
N PHE A 15 24.98 19.11 36.03
CA PHE A 15 25.02 18.70 34.62
C PHE A 15 26.30 19.25 33.96
N LYS A 16 27.27 18.37 33.71
CA LYS A 16 28.38 18.64 32.78
C LYS A 16 27.92 18.26 31.37
N SER A 17 27.77 19.27 30.52
CA SER A 17 27.56 19.08 29.08
C SER A 17 28.76 18.37 28.44
N PRO A 18 28.56 17.35 27.60
CA PRO A 18 29.65 16.72 26.87
C PRO A 18 30.19 17.61 25.74
N ASP A 19 31.51 17.54 25.59
CA ASP A 19 32.36 18.33 24.70
C ASP A 19 32.09 18.04 23.22
N VAL A 20 31.69 19.06 22.47
CA VAL A 20 31.27 19.02 21.05
C VAL A 20 32.43 18.65 20.11
N LYS A 21 33.68 18.64 20.58
CA LYS A 21 34.86 18.42 19.72
C LYS A 21 35.16 16.97 19.38
N ALA A 22 34.57 15.99 20.08
CA ALA A 22 34.79 14.56 19.78
C ALA A 22 33.96 14.05 18.59
N SER A 23 32.88 14.73 18.20
CA SER A 23 31.97 14.29 17.13
C SER A 23 32.42 14.70 15.72
N ALA A 24 33.41 15.60 15.60
CA ALA A 24 33.87 16.10 14.30
C ALA A 24 34.84 15.15 13.56
N ALA A 25 35.38 14.12 14.22
CA ALA A 25 36.41 13.23 13.65
C ALA A 25 35.88 11.91 13.04
N LEU A 26 34.57 11.67 13.14
CA LEU A 26 33.88 10.50 12.54
C LEU A 26 33.15 10.83 11.23
N LEU A 27 33.12 12.09 10.81
CA LEU A 27 32.73 12.48 9.45
C LEU A 27 33.90 12.28 8.48
N ARG A 28 34.50 11.08 8.48
CA ARG A 28 35.44 10.67 7.45
C ARG A 28 34.70 9.95 6.35
N SER A 29 34.53 10.68 5.24
CA SER A 29 34.50 10.15 3.89
C SER A 29 33.29 9.27 3.56
N THR A 30 32.15 9.91 3.27
CA THR A 30 31.15 9.29 2.41
C THR A 30 31.76 9.20 0.99
N PRO A 31 31.94 8.01 0.40
CA PRO A 31 32.26 7.91 -1.01
C PRO A 31 31.08 8.54 -1.76
N SER A 32 31.35 9.45 -2.69
CA SER A 32 30.36 9.99 -3.60
C SER A 32 29.72 8.84 -4.38
N LEU A 33 28.57 8.36 -3.88
CA LEU A 33 27.74 7.42 -4.59
C LEU A 33 27.34 8.11 -5.91
N PRO A 34 27.52 7.44 -7.07
CA PRO A 34 26.89 7.92 -8.29
C PRO A 34 25.40 8.04 -7.97
N SER A 35 24.70 9.05 -8.51
CA SER A 35 23.28 9.29 -8.28
C SER A 35 22.46 8.09 -8.77
N LYS A 36 22.45 7.02 -7.99
CA LYS A 36 21.73 5.78 -8.26
C LYS A 36 20.29 6.10 -7.92
N SER A 37 19.46 6.19 -8.95
CA SER A 37 18.02 6.23 -8.76
C SER A 37 17.63 5.11 -7.81
N LEU A 38 16.78 5.42 -6.82
CA LEU A 38 16.28 4.42 -5.91
C LEU A 38 15.63 3.27 -6.70
N PRO A 39 15.83 2.01 -6.30
CA PRO A 39 15.05 0.91 -6.84
C PRO A 39 13.55 1.19 -6.68
N TYR A 40 12.74 0.81 -7.68
CA TYR A 40 11.30 1.16 -7.72
C TYR A 40 10.54 0.74 -6.46
N TRP A 41 10.94 -0.36 -5.82
CA TRP A 41 10.28 -0.83 -4.59
C TRP A 41 10.62 0.00 -3.36
N LEU A 42 11.65 0.86 -3.39
CA LEU A 42 12.02 1.74 -2.29
C LEU A 42 11.46 3.16 -2.45
N VAL A 43 10.98 3.52 -3.64
CA VAL A 43 10.34 4.82 -3.89
C VAL A 43 9.05 4.92 -3.06
N ASN A 44 8.79 6.10 -2.48
CA ASN A 44 7.67 6.39 -1.58
C ASN A 44 7.64 5.56 -0.27
N VAL A 45 8.75 4.93 0.10
CA VAL A 45 8.91 4.20 1.38
C VAL A 45 9.86 4.98 2.29
N PRO A 46 9.51 5.23 3.56
CA PRO A 46 10.42 5.88 4.49
C PRO A 46 11.67 5.01 4.72
N PRO A 47 12.87 5.60 4.92
CA PRO A 47 14.11 4.84 5.09
C PRO A 47 14.08 3.78 6.20
N SER A 48 13.27 3.99 7.24
CA SER A 48 13.09 3.04 8.34
C SER A 48 12.40 1.72 7.92
N GLN A 49 11.73 1.70 6.77
CA GLN A 49 11.00 0.55 6.24
C GLN A 49 11.64 -0.02 4.98
N TRP A 50 12.86 0.41 4.63
CA TRP A 50 13.56 -0.11 3.46
C TRP A 50 13.95 -1.56 3.64
N THR A 51 13.65 -2.36 2.62
CA THR A 51 14.03 -3.77 2.55
C THR A 51 15.27 -3.92 1.68
N ALA A 52 16.18 -4.81 2.08
CA ALA A 52 17.39 -5.10 1.29
C ALA A 52 17.03 -5.71 -0.08
N GLU A 53 15.96 -6.50 -0.14
CA GLU A 53 15.48 -7.18 -1.33
C GLU A 53 14.08 -6.68 -1.74
N CYS A 54 13.72 -6.95 -3.00
CA CYS A 54 12.39 -6.66 -3.51
C CYS A 54 11.33 -7.56 -2.83
N PRO A 55 10.30 -6.98 -2.17
CA PRO A 55 9.21 -7.73 -1.55
C PRO A 55 8.52 -8.69 -2.53
N GLY A 56 8.05 -9.83 -2.02
CA GLY A 56 7.45 -10.90 -2.83
C GLY A 56 6.31 -10.44 -3.73
N PHE A 57 5.39 -9.66 -3.17
CA PHE A 57 4.21 -9.12 -3.88
C PHE A 57 4.54 -8.09 -4.97
N LEU A 58 5.80 -7.64 -5.08
CA LEU A 58 6.28 -6.76 -6.15
C LEU A 58 7.11 -7.50 -7.20
N ARG A 59 7.62 -8.70 -6.89
CA ARG A 59 8.44 -9.47 -7.83
C ARG A 59 7.61 -9.89 -9.05
N GLY A 60 8.19 -9.73 -10.24
CA GLY A 60 7.53 -10.11 -11.50
C GLY A 60 6.32 -9.25 -11.87
N THR A 61 6.15 -8.07 -11.23
CA THR A 61 5.10 -7.13 -11.64
C THR A 61 5.35 -6.59 -13.04
N SER A 62 4.29 -6.12 -13.72
CA SER A 62 4.38 -5.65 -15.09
C SER A 62 5.28 -4.41 -15.23
N GLN A 63 5.82 -4.19 -16.42
CA GLN A 63 6.65 -3.01 -16.71
C GLN A 63 5.93 -1.69 -16.39
N LYS A 64 4.65 -1.60 -16.72
CA LYS A 64 3.80 -0.45 -16.36
C LYS A 64 3.69 -0.23 -14.85
N ASN A 65 3.57 -1.30 -14.06
CA ASN A 65 3.55 -1.17 -12.61
C ASN A 65 4.91 -0.72 -12.07
N ILE A 66 6.01 -1.23 -12.64
CA ILE A 66 7.38 -0.77 -12.29
C ILE A 66 7.50 0.73 -12.55
N GLU A 67 7.03 1.23 -13.70
CA GLU A 67 7.05 2.66 -14.04
C GLU A 67 6.24 3.51 -13.06
N ILE A 68 5.01 3.08 -12.73
CA ILE A 68 4.17 3.78 -11.75
C ILE A 68 4.85 3.79 -10.38
N LEU A 69 5.35 2.65 -9.90
CA LEU A 69 6.01 2.55 -8.59
C LEU A 69 7.34 3.31 -8.54
N SER A 70 8.01 3.52 -9.67
CA SER A 70 9.23 4.33 -9.75
C SER A 70 8.98 5.83 -9.64
N THR A 71 7.71 6.26 -9.69
CA THR A 71 7.32 7.67 -9.64
C THR A 71 7.10 8.11 -8.19
N PRO A 72 7.73 9.19 -7.70
CA PRO A 72 7.40 9.78 -6.41
C PRO A 72 5.94 10.24 -6.36
N ASP A 73 5.27 10.03 -5.22
CA ASP A 73 3.86 10.39 -5.03
C ASP A 73 3.62 11.90 -5.29
N GLU A 74 4.61 12.75 -5.02
CA GLU A 74 4.54 14.21 -5.26
C GLU A 74 4.47 14.56 -6.75
N GLN A 75 4.97 13.69 -7.63
CA GLN A 75 4.94 13.87 -9.07
C GLN A 75 3.65 13.34 -9.68
N TYR A 76 2.88 12.55 -8.94
CA TYR A 76 1.60 12.04 -9.41
C TYR A 76 0.59 13.17 -9.60
N ARG A 77 0.00 13.22 -10.80
CA ARG A 77 -1.07 14.17 -11.14
C ARG A 77 -2.36 13.41 -11.37
N ARG A 78 -3.41 13.77 -10.60
CA ARG A 78 -4.76 13.24 -10.82
C ARG A 78 -5.27 13.66 -12.19
N GLN A 79 -5.90 12.73 -12.88
CA GLN A 79 -6.50 12.97 -14.19
C GLN A 79 -7.69 13.93 -14.05
N GLY A 80 -7.72 14.96 -14.89
CA GLY A 80 -8.85 15.89 -14.96
C GLY A 80 -10.07 15.24 -15.60
N TRP A 81 -11.26 15.80 -15.33
CA TRP A 81 -12.53 15.23 -15.79
C TRP A 81 -12.64 15.05 -17.31
N GLU A 82 -12.14 16.01 -18.09
CA GLU A 82 -12.16 15.92 -19.56
C GLU A 82 -11.32 14.74 -20.07
N LEU A 83 -10.13 14.54 -19.50
CA LEU A 83 -9.29 13.39 -19.83
C LEU A 83 -9.97 12.06 -19.47
N VAL A 84 -10.64 11.99 -18.31
CA VAL A 84 -11.39 10.79 -17.89
C VAL A 84 -12.48 10.46 -18.92
N LYS A 85 -13.26 11.46 -19.37
CA LYS A 85 -14.28 11.26 -20.40
C LYS A 85 -13.67 10.77 -21.70
N ASP A 86 -12.56 11.33 -22.13
CA ASP A 86 -11.88 10.91 -23.36
C ASP A 86 -11.34 9.48 -23.28
N ILE A 87 -10.76 9.10 -22.15
CA ILE A 87 -10.29 7.73 -21.89
C ILE A 87 -11.46 6.74 -22.04
N VAL A 88 -12.60 7.03 -21.41
CA VAL A 88 -13.79 6.17 -21.46
C VAL A 88 -14.36 6.13 -22.89
N ARG A 89 -14.51 7.29 -23.54
CA ARG A 89 -15.04 7.40 -24.91
C ARG A 89 -14.19 6.64 -25.92
N THR A 90 -12.87 6.63 -25.75
CA THR A 90 -11.92 5.95 -26.65
C THR A 90 -11.58 4.52 -26.22
N ASN A 91 -12.19 4.03 -25.14
CA ASN A 91 -11.94 2.71 -24.54
C ASN A 91 -10.46 2.46 -24.20
N GLN A 92 -9.70 3.51 -23.85
CA GLN A 92 -8.29 3.41 -23.44
C GLN A 92 -8.18 3.24 -21.92
N ILE A 93 -8.98 2.34 -21.34
CA ILE A 93 -9.16 2.18 -19.88
C ILE A 93 -7.83 1.85 -19.18
N ASP A 94 -6.88 1.25 -19.90
CA ASP A 94 -5.52 1.02 -19.43
C ASP A 94 -4.80 2.32 -19.03
N ARG A 95 -5.18 3.49 -19.56
CA ARG A 95 -4.55 4.77 -19.17
C ARG A 95 -4.91 5.24 -17.78
N PHE A 96 -5.90 4.64 -17.12
CA PHE A 96 -6.14 4.90 -15.71
C PHE A 96 -4.96 4.37 -14.88
N GLN A 97 -4.45 5.24 -14.01
CA GLN A 97 -3.34 4.91 -13.11
C GLN A 97 -3.72 5.26 -11.68
N ARG A 98 -3.20 4.48 -10.74
CA ARG A 98 -3.34 4.73 -9.30
C ARG A 98 -2.18 5.62 -8.84
N LEU A 99 -2.37 6.28 -7.69
CA LEU A 99 -1.25 6.86 -6.95
C LEU A 99 -0.20 5.76 -6.68
N PRO A 100 1.11 6.01 -6.85
CA PRO A 100 2.13 4.98 -6.69
C PRO A 100 2.10 4.25 -5.34
N SER A 101 1.96 4.97 -4.21
CA SER A 101 1.82 4.31 -2.91
C SER A 101 0.52 3.49 -2.77
N ASP A 102 -0.58 3.90 -3.40
CA ASP A 102 -1.82 3.13 -3.41
C ASP A 102 -1.70 1.87 -4.28
N LEU A 103 -0.96 1.94 -5.40
CA LEU A 103 -0.64 0.76 -6.19
C LEU A 103 0.16 -0.25 -5.36
N ARG A 104 1.15 0.22 -4.57
CA ARG A 104 1.92 -0.62 -3.65
C ARG A 104 1.03 -1.35 -2.65
N ARG A 105 0.16 -0.60 -1.94
CA ARG A 105 -0.81 -1.16 -0.97
C ARG A 105 -1.77 -2.15 -1.63
N TYR A 106 -2.23 -1.85 -2.85
CA TYR A 106 -3.12 -2.72 -3.60
C TYR A 106 -2.45 -4.05 -3.96
N LEU A 107 -1.20 -4.03 -4.42
CA LEU A 107 -0.46 -5.26 -4.76
C LEU A 107 -0.19 -6.13 -3.52
N GLU A 108 0.19 -5.50 -2.41
CA GLU A 108 0.36 -6.19 -1.12
C GLU A 108 -0.95 -6.82 -0.65
N TYR A 109 -2.05 -6.07 -0.65
CA TYR A 109 -3.36 -6.57 -0.26
C TYR A 109 -3.87 -7.67 -1.20
N ARG A 110 -3.64 -7.54 -2.51
CA ARG A 110 -3.98 -8.57 -3.50
C ARG A 110 -3.27 -9.89 -3.17
N GLU A 111 -1.98 -9.84 -2.88
CA GLU A 111 -1.21 -11.03 -2.53
C GLU A 111 -1.75 -11.69 -1.26
N TYR A 112 -2.05 -10.90 -0.23
CA TYR A 112 -2.69 -11.38 1.00
C TYR A 112 -4.03 -12.07 0.71
N ILE A 113 -4.91 -11.46 -0.10
CA ILE A 113 -6.21 -12.04 -0.45
C ILE A 113 -6.06 -13.35 -1.20
N ILE A 114 -5.10 -13.45 -2.12
CA ILE A 114 -4.84 -14.68 -2.86
C ILE A 114 -4.30 -15.76 -1.92
N ALA A 115 -3.39 -15.43 -1.02
CA ALA A 115 -2.83 -16.37 -0.05
C ALA A 115 -3.91 -16.91 0.91
N GLU A 116 -4.79 -16.04 1.41
CA GLU A 116 -5.79 -16.38 2.42
C GLU A 116 -7.03 -17.08 1.81
N TYR A 117 -7.55 -16.57 0.69
CA TYR A 117 -8.82 -17.02 0.11
C TYR A 117 -8.66 -17.87 -1.15
N GLY A 118 -7.44 -18.02 -1.66
CA GLY A 118 -7.10 -18.71 -2.91
C GLY A 118 -7.48 -17.93 -4.17
N SER A 119 -8.52 -17.09 -4.13
CA SER A 119 -8.95 -16.25 -5.24
C SER A 119 -9.62 -14.98 -4.74
N ILE A 120 -9.30 -13.86 -5.40
CA ILE A 120 -9.99 -12.57 -5.19
C ILE A 120 -11.49 -12.72 -5.44
N MET A 121 -11.89 -13.51 -6.43
CA MET A 121 -13.30 -13.72 -6.79
C MET A 121 -14.05 -14.38 -5.63
N ARG A 122 -13.47 -15.45 -5.06
CA ARG A 122 -14.04 -16.13 -3.89
C ARG A 122 -14.16 -15.18 -2.70
N PHE A 123 -13.11 -14.42 -2.40
CA PHE A 123 -13.12 -13.40 -1.34
C PHE A 123 -14.26 -12.39 -1.52
N VAL A 124 -14.43 -11.85 -2.73
CA VAL A 124 -15.46 -10.85 -3.00
C VAL A 124 -16.86 -11.43 -2.85
N VAL A 125 -17.14 -12.59 -3.46
CA VAL A 125 -18.47 -13.21 -3.41
C VAL A 125 -18.84 -13.63 -1.99
N LYS A 126 -17.90 -14.25 -1.28
CA LYS A 126 -18.12 -14.78 0.07
C LYS A 126 -18.15 -13.69 1.13
N GLU A 127 -17.10 -12.88 1.21
CA GLU A 127 -16.91 -11.98 2.35
C GLU A 127 -17.57 -10.61 2.13
N ARG A 128 -17.47 -10.06 0.92
CA ARG A 128 -17.91 -8.68 0.63
C ARG A 128 -19.37 -8.63 0.23
N LEU A 129 -19.75 -9.46 -0.73
CA LEU A 129 -21.08 -9.50 -1.30
C LEU A 129 -21.99 -10.46 -0.55
N ARG A 130 -21.43 -11.46 0.15
CA ARG A 130 -22.17 -12.49 0.89
C ARG A 130 -23.21 -13.22 0.05
N TRP A 131 -22.91 -13.43 -1.23
CA TRP A 131 -23.80 -14.11 -2.17
C TRP A 131 -23.75 -15.64 -2.07
N GLY A 132 -22.84 -16.18 -1.26
CA GLY A 132 -22.65 -17.61 -1.05
C GLY A 132 -21.23 -17.93 -0.59
N GLU A 133 -20.71 -19.10 -0.93
CA GLU A 133 -19.36 -19.56 -0.57
C GLU A 133 -18.27 -19.15 -1.58
N GLY A 134 -18.67 -18.48 -2.67
CA GLY A 134 -17.78 -18.05 -3.74
C GLY A 134 -17.55 -19.13 -4.79
N THR A 135 -18.51 -20.04 -4.96
CA THR A 135 -18.47 -21.07 -6.00
C THR A 135 -19.17 -20.60 -7.28
N ALA A 136 -19.03 -21.36 -8.37
CA ALA A 136 -19.66 -21.02 -9.65
C ALA A 136 -21.19 -21.04 -9.57
N GLU A 137 -21.75 -21.82 -8.65
CA GLU A 137 -23.18 -21.95 -8.41
C GLU A 137 -23.79 -20.68 -7.82
N ASP A 138 -23.03 -19.96 -6.99
CA ASP A 138 -23.44 -18.69 -6.39
C ASP A 138 -23.52 -17.55 -7.43
N LEU A 139 -22.90 -17.73 -8.60
CA LEU A 139 -22.83 -16.75 -9.68
C LEU A 139 -23.95 -16.90 -10.73
N LYS A 140 -25.02 -17.64 -10.43
CA LYS A 140 -26.14 -17.80 -11.36
C LYS A 140 -27.04 -16.55 -11.37
N PRO A 141 -27.29 -15.94 -12.54
CA PRO A 141 -28.17 -14.79 -12.63
C PRO A 141 -29.61 -15.20 -12.28
N LYS A 142 -30.29 -14.38 -11.48
CA LYS A 142 -31.71 -14.58 -11.14
C LYS A 142 -32.67 -14.02 -12.20
N GLY A 143 -32.24 -13.05 -13.00
CA GLY A 143 -33.03 -12.39 -14.04
C GLY A 143 -32.20 -11.38 -14.82
N ARG A 144 -32.85 -10.36 -15.40
CA ARG A 144 -32.17 -9.29 -16.15
C ARG A 144 -31.36 -8.40 -15.20
N PRO A 145 -30.27 -7.76 -15.68
CA PRO A 145 -29.54 -6.78 -14.89
C PRO A 145 -30.48 -5.71 -14.32
N PHE A 146 -30.35 -5.44 -13.03
CA PHE A 146 -31.13 -4.42 -12.29
C PHE A 146 -32.65 -4.68 -12.19
N GLU A 147 -33.12 -5.89 -12.50
CA GLU A 147 -34.55 -6.26 -12.37
C GLU A 147 -35.01 -6.36 -10.91
N TYR A 148 -34.18 -6.93 -10.03
CA TYR A 148 -34.51 -7.12 -8.63
C TYR A 148 -33.84 -6.06 -7.76
N ALA A 149 -34.66 -5.22 -7.12
CA ALA A 149 -34.18 -4.30 -6.10
C ALA A 149 -34.01 -5.05 -4.75
N GLY A 150 -32.76 -5.18 -4.30
CA GLY A 150 -32.43 -5.28 -2.87
C GLY A 150 -32.99 -6.47 -2.07
N SER A 151 -33.33 -7.60 -2.67
CA SER A 151 -33.83 -8.78 -1.92
C SER A 151 -32.87 -9.97 -2.04
N SER A 152 -32.06 -10.14 -0.98
CA SER A 152 -31.19 -11.28 -0.70
C SER A 152 -30.15 -11.63 -1.79
N LEU A 153 -28.99 -10.96 -1.64
CA LEU A 153 -27.64 -11.47 -1.87
C LEU A 153 -27.51 -12.57 -2.95
N ALA A 154 -27.73 -12.20 -4.21
CA ALA A 154 -27.39 -13.02 -5.36
C ALA A 154 -27.14 -12.12 -6.58
N PRO A 155 -26.43 -12.60 -7.59
CA PRO A 155 -25.43 -11.79 -8.27
C PRO A 155 -26.02 -10.85 -9.31
N ILE A 156 -25.80 -9.55 -9.11
CA ILE A 156 -25.83 -8.55 -10.18
C ILE A 156 -24.42 -8.56 -10.79
N ILE A 157 -24.21 -9.37 -11.84
CA ILE A 157 -22.91 -9.45 -12.51
C ILE A 157 -22.70 -8.21 -13.38
N CYS A 158 -21.75 -7.35 -12.98
CA CYS A 158 -21.16 -6.31 -13.83
C CYS A 158 -19.63 -6.23 -13.71
N PHE A 159 -18.96 -7.35 -13.35
CA PHE A 159 -17.49 -7.42 -13.23
C PHE A 159 -16.88 -8.25 -14.37
N ALA A 160 -17.11 -7.84 -15.63
CA ALA A 160 -16.56 -8.54 -16.80
C ALA A 160 -15.52 -7.73 -17.60
N ALA A 161 -15.07 -6.55 -17.15
CA ALA A 161 -14.28 -5.68 -18.04
C ALA A 161 -12.92 -5.18 -17.50
N ALA A 162 -12.43 -5.64 -16.34
CA ALA A 162 -11.24 -4.99 -15.73
C ALA A 162 -10.06 -5.91 -15.36
N MET A 163 -10.08 -7.21 -15.67
CA MET A 163 -8.99 -8.13 -15.28
C MET A 163 -8.60 -9.14 -16.37
N THR A 164 -8.38 -8.66 -17.58
CA THR A 164 -7.55 -9.30 -18.61
C THR A 164 -6.57 -8.28 -19.14
#